data_AF-P31530-F1
#
_entry.id   AF-P31530-F1
#
_cell.length_a   1.000
_cell.length_b   1.000
_cell.length_c   1.000
_cell.angle_alpha   90.00
_cell.angle_beta   90.00
_cell.angle_gamma   90.00
#
_symmetry.space_group_name_H-M   'P 1'
#
loop_
_entity.id
_entity.type
_entity.pdbx_description
1 polymer ?
#
loop_
_entity_poly.entity_id
_entity_poly.type
_entity_poly.pdbx_seq_one_letter_code
_entity_poly.pdbx_strand_id
1 'polypeptide(L)' 'ATCDLLSGIGVQHSACALHCVFRGNRGGYCTGKGICVCRN' A
#
# COMPACT_ATOMS: atom_id res chain seq x y z
N ALA A 1 6.94 -1.12 -6.50
CA ALA A 1 6.87 -2.59 -6.40
C ALA A 1 6.45 -3.09 -5.00
N THR A 2 5.89 -2.22 -4.13
CA THR A 2 5.53 -2.59 -2.74
C THR A 2 4.31 -3.51 -2.65
N CYS A 3 3.40 -3.47 -3.63
CA CYS A 3 2.23 -4.33 -3.65
C CYS A 3 2.53 -5.71 -4.28
N ASP A 4 3.34 -5.76 -5.35
CA ASP A 4 3.55 -7.00 -6.12
C ASP A 4 4.56 -7.98 -5.47
N LEU A 5 5.59 -7.46 -4.81
CA LEU A 5 6.74 -8.26 -4.36
C LEU A 5 6.47 -9.12 -3.11
N LEU A 6 5.37 -8.90 -2.38
CA LEU A 6 5.14 -9.51 -1.06
C LEU A 6 3.77 -10.22 -0.94
N SER A 7 3.35 -10.91 -2.02
CA SER A 7 2.12 -11.73 -2.07
C SER A 7 2.10 -12.94 -1.13
N GLY A 8 3.20 -13.27 -0.46
CA GLY A 8 3.29 -14.47 0.39
C GLY A 8 2.61 -14.37 1.75
N ILE A 9 2.37 -13.17 2.32
CA ILE A 9 2.07 -13.05 3.76
C ILE A 9 0.92 -12.09 4.16
N GLY A 10 0.06 -11.62 3.25
CA GLY A 10 -1.14 -10.84 3.63
C GLY A 10 -0.90 -9.44 4.23
N VAL A 11 0.36 -9.03 4.45
CA VAL A 11 0.74 -7.69 4.95
C VAL A 11 0.72 -6.60 3.83
N GLN A 12 0.36 -7.02 2.62
CA GLN A 12 0.52 -6.32 1.33
C GLN A 12 -0.21 -4.97 1.24
N HIS A 13 -1.45 -4.90 1.74
CA HIS A 13 -2.23 -3.66 1.77
C HIS A 13 -1.80 -2.75 2.91
N SER A 14 -1.45 -3.34 4.06
CA SER A 14 -1.06 -2.59 5.25
C SER A 14 0.24 -1.83 5.07
N ALA A 15 1.24 -2.37 4.35
CA ALA A 15 2.48 -1.62 4.10
C ALA A 15 2.23 -0.35 3.27
N CYS A 16 1.45 -0.45 2.19
CA CYS A 16 1.03 0.70 1.40
C CYS A 16 0.19 1.68 2.24
N ALA A 17 -0.81 1.16 2.96
CA ALA A 17 -1.69 1.97 3.80
C ALA A 17 -0.90 2.69 4.91
N LEU A 18 -0.08 1.97 5.66
CA LEU A 18 0.80 2.50 6.71
C LEU A 18 1.77 3.53 6.14
N HIS A 19 2.42 3.25 5.00
CA HIS A 19 3.31 4.21 4.36
C HIS A 19 2.59 5.53 4.05
N CYS A 20 1.37 5.45 3.52
CA CYS A 20 0.56 6.62 3.23
C CYS A 20 0.12 7.35 4.50
N VAL A 21 -0.27 6.63 5.55
CA VAL A 21 -0.63 7.20 6.87
C VAL A 21 0.56 7.91 7.50
N PHE A 22 1.74 7.28 7.54
CA PHE A 22 2.98 7.90 8.02
C PHE A 22 3.35 9.16 7.23
N ARG A 23 2.95 9.24 5.96
CA ARG A 23 3.17 10.39 5.10
C ARG A 23 2.10 11.48 5.25
N GLY A 24 1.14 11.31 6.17
CA GLY A 24 0.08 12.27 6.46
C GLY A 24 -1.18 12.12 5.60
N ASN A 25 -1.28 11.06 4.79
CA ASN A 25 -2.50 10.78 4.03
C ASN A 25 -3.47 9.95 4.88
N ARG A 26 -4.78 9.91 4.55
CA ARG A 26 -5.77 9.07 5.25
C ARG A 26 -5.55 7.56 5.10
N GLY A 27 -4.68 7.16 4.17
CA GLY A 27 -4.36 5.77 3.92
C GLY A 27 -3.92 5.54 2.49
N GLY A 28 -3.80 4.28 2.11
CA GLY A 28 -3.37 3.88 0.78
C GLY A 28 -3.94 2.54 0.38
N TYR A 29 -4.01 2.30 -0.92
CA TYR A 29 -4.47 1.04 -1.48
C TYR A 29 -3.61 0.63 -2.66
N CYS A 30 -3.46 -0.68 -2.83
CA CYS A 30 -2.82 -1.25 -4.00
C CYS A 30 -3.84 -1.33 -5.14
N THR A 31 -3.44 -0.86 -6.31
CA THR A 31 -4.18 -1.08 -7.56
C THR A 31 -3.88 -2.48 -8.10
N GLY A 32 -4.73 -3.01 -9.00
CA GLY A 32 -4.49 -4.30 -9.67
C GLY A 32 -3.24 -4.36 -10.56
N LYS A 33 -2.49 -3.25 -10.68
CA LYS A 33 -1.19 -3.15 -11.35
C LYS A 33 0.00 -3.19 -10.37
N GLY A 34 -0.25 -3.45 -9.08
CA GLY A 34 0.80 -3.47 -8.06
C GLY A 34 1.32 -2.07 -7.67
N ILE A 35 0.57 -1.01 -7.99
CA ILE A 35 0.91 0.38 -7.64
C ILE A 35 0.18 0.76 -6.35
N CYS A 36 0.92 1.25 -5.36
CA CYS A 36 0.39 1.84 -4.14
C CYS A 36 -0.08 3.27 -4.41
N VAL A 37 -1.35 3.57 -4.13
CA VAL A 37 -1.96 4.90 -4.27
C VAL A 37 -2.39 5.40 -2.89
N CYS A 38 -1.82 6.51 -2.46
CA CYS A 38 -2.23 7.19 -1.23
C CYS A 38 -3.51 8.01 -1.47
N ARG A 39 -4.48 7.90 -0.55
CA ARG A 39 -5.70 8.72 -0.51
C ARG A 39 -5.51 9.76 0.59
N ASN A 40 -5.55 11.05 0.23
CA ASN A 40 -5.53 12.16 1.19
C ASN A 40 -6.91 12.41 1.81
#